data_AF-A0A3Q9RP10-F1
#
_entry.id   AF-A0A3Q9RP10-F1
#
_cell.length_a   1.000
_cell.length_b   1.000
_cell.length_c   1.000
_cell.angle_alpha   90.00
_cell.angle_beta   90.00
_cell.angle_gamma   90.00
#
_symmetry.space_group_name_H-M   'P 1'
#
loop_
_entity.id
_entity.type
_entity.pdbx_description
1 polymer ?
#
loop_
_entity_poly.entity_id
_entity_poly.type
_entity_poly.pdbx_seq_one_letter_code
_entity_poly.pdbx_strand_id
1 'polypeptide(L)' 'MCCGASGDRMWIEATQGKRINVERVEQALGLSPTMLGSNCPYCLTTLSDGTKVKEAEDQVKTMDIVEILGKSLQ' A
#
# COMPACT_ATOMS: atom_id res chain seq x y z
N MET A 1 -4.83 5.30 8.88
CA MET A 1 -3.42 5.66 9.21
C MET A 1 -2.67 6.06 7.93
N CYS A 2 -1.58 6.83 8.05
CA CYS A 2 -0.68 7.20 6.94
C CYS A 2 0.08 5.96 6.38
N CYS A 3 0.60 6.02 5.16
CA CYS A 3 1.44 4.96 4.55
C CYS A 3 2.87 4.89 5.12
N GLY A 4 3.35 5.97 5.76
CA GLY A 4 4.67 6.02 6.38
C GLY A 4 5.82 6.40 5.44
N ALA A 5 5.54 6.85 4.22
CA ALA A 5 6.58 7.20 3.24
C ALA A 5 7.23 8.58 3.45
N SER A 6 6.47 9.56 3.95
CA SER A 6 6.91 10.96 4.04
C SER A 6 7.94 11.20 5.14
N GLY A 7 8.68 12.31 5.02
CA GLY A 7 9.73 12.69 5.99
C GLY A 7 10.87 11.68 6.04
N ASP A 8 11.31 11.21 4.86
CA ASP A 8 12.38 10.23 4.64
C ASP A 8 12.18 8.85 5.29
N ARG A 9 11.02 8.61 5.90
CA ARG A 9 10.70 7.36 6.58
C ARG A 9 10.60 6.15 5.66
N MET A 10 10.43 6.35 4.36
CA MET A 10 10.57 5.27 3.36
C MET A 10 11.95 4.60 3.40
N TRP A 11 13.00 5.38 3.72
CA TRP A 11 14.40 4.94 3.69
C TRP A 11 14.96 4.60 5.07
N ILE A 12 14.23 4.95 6.13
CA ILE A 12 14.66 4.74 7.50
C ILE A 12 13.98 3.48 8.04
N GLU A 13 14.81 2.57 8.57
CA GLU A 13 14.32 1.36 9.23
C GLU A 13 13.52 1.68 10.50
N ALA A 14 12.46 0.91 10.73
CA ALA A 14 11.74 0.99 12.00
C ALA A 14 12.65 0.43 13.11
N THR A 15 13.01 1.29 14.06
CA THR A 15 13.82 0.91 15.23
C THR A 15 13.00 0.24 16.33
N GLN A 16 11.67 0.38 16.27
CA GLN A 16 10.70 -0.22 17.19
C GLN A 16 9.39 -0.53 16.46
N GLY A 17 8.78 -1.69 16.77
CA GLY A 17 7.52 -2.11 16.18
C GLY A 17 7.62 -2.53 14.71
N LYS A 18 6.47 -2.66 14.04
CA LYS A 18 6.41 -2.95 12.60
C LYS A 18 6.50 -1.66 11.79
N ARG A 19 7.01 -1.75 10.56
CA ARG A 19 6.96 -0.63 9.61
C ARG A 19 5.50 -0.22 9.36
N ILE A 20 5.27 1.10 9.27
CA ILE A 20 3.93 1.69 9.14
C ILE A 20 3.19 1.16 7.91
N ASN A 21 3.89 0.94 6.81
CA ASN A 21 3.28 0.41 5.59
C ASN A 21 2.78 -1.03 5.75
N VAL A 22 3.50 -1.87 6.49
CA VAL A 22 3.08 -3.25 6.77
C VAL A 22 1.82 -3.27 7.63
N GLU A 23 1.80 -2.47 8.70
CA GLU A 23 0.60 -2.29 9.54
C GLU A 23 -0.58 -1.75 8.73
N ARG A 24 -0.34 -0.80 7.83
CA ARG A 24 -1.38 -0.24 6.96
C ARG A 24 -1.97 -1.29 6.02
N VAL A 25 -1.12 -2.13 5.42
CA VAL A 25 -1.56 -3.21 4.53
C VAL A 25 -2.30 -4.29 5.30
N GLU A 26 -1.82 -4.68 6.49
CA GLU A 26 -2.49 -5.65 7.36
C GLU A 26 -3.90 -5.18 7.76
N GLN A 27 -4.06 -3.91 8.12
CA GLN A 27 -5.39 -3.32 8.35
C GLN A 27 -6.28 -3.37 7.12
N ALA A 28 -5.72 -3.08 5.94
CA ALA A 28 -6.49 -3.09 4.72
C ALA A 28 -6.95 -4.52 4.36
N LEU A 29 -6.06 -5.51 4.46
CA LEU A 29 -6.35 -6.92 4.21
C LEU A 29 -7.41 -7.49 5.16
N GLY A 30 -7.51 -6.96 6.38
CA GLY A 30 -8.58 -7.31 7.32
C GLY A 30 -10.00 -6.99 6.83
N LEU A 31 -10.14 -6.18 5.77
CA LEU A 31 -11.42 -5.87 5.12
C LEU A 31 -11.69 -6.72 3.86
N SER A 32 -10.81 -7.69 3.56
CA SER A 32 -10.87 -8.53 2.35
C SER A 32 -11.02 -7.73 1.03
N PRO A 33 -10.19 -6.70 0.77
CA PRO A 33 -10.28 -5.90 -0.43
C PRO A 33 -9.77 -6.69 -1.65
N THR A 34 -10.34 -6.41 -2.83
CA THR A 34 -9.78 -6.87 -4.11
C THR A 34 -8.70 -5.92 -4.65
N MET A 35 -8.67 -4.66 -4.16
CA MET A 35 -7.73 -3.64 -4.60
C MET A 35 -7.46 -2.58 -3.52
N LEU A 36 -6.24 -2.06 -3.48
CA LEU A 36 -5.82 -0.88 -2.72
C LEU A 36 -5.58 0.29 -3.69
N GLY A 37 -6.46 1.29 -3.65
CA GLY A 37 -6.32 2.51 -4.46
C GLY A 37 -5.51 3.60 -3.76
N SER A 38 -4.67 4.31 -4.51
CA SER A 38 -3.93 5.49 -4.05
C SER A 38 -3.97 6.61 -5.11
N ASN A 39 -3.89 7.87 -4.69
CA ASN A 39 -3.68 9.03 -5.59
C ASN A 39 -2.29 9.68 -5.38
N CYS A 40 -1.42 9.02 -4.60
CA CYS A 40 -0.10 9.51 -4.24
C CYS A 40 0.94 8.47 -4.66
N PRO A 41 1.97 8.84 -5.45
CA PRO A 41 2.98 7.89 -5.94
C PRO A 41 3.78 7.25 -4.80
N TYR A 42 4.08 8.00 -3.74
CA TYR A 42 4.77 7.44 -2.57
C TYR A 42 3.92 6.39 -1.86
N CYS A 43 2.63 6.69 -1.62
CA CYS A 43 1.71 5.70 -1.04
C CYS A 43 1.62 4.45 -1.91
N LEU A 44 1.55 4.61 -3.24
CA LEU A 44 1.49 3.50 -4.19
C LEU A 44 2.71 2.59 -4.04
N THR A 45 3.92 3.16 -4.04
CA THR A 45 5.17 2.41 -3.82
C THR A 45 5.15 1.69 -2.47
N THR A 46 4.89 2.42 -1.37
CA THR A 46 5.02 1.82 -0.04
C THR A 46 3.93 0.80 0.29
N LEU A 47 2.72 0.97 -0.24
CA LEU A 47 1.64 -0.02 -0.14
C LEU A 47 1.95 -1.26 -0.98
N SER A 48 2.52 -1.08 -2.18
CA SER A 48 2.99 -2.22 -2.99
C SER A 48 4.07 -3.01 -2.27
N ASP A 49 5.05 -2.32 -1.67
CA ASP A 49 6.11 -2.95 -0.88
C ASP A 49 5.54 -3.64 0.37
N GLY A 50 4.58 -3.01 1.07
CA GLY A 50 3.91 -3.64 2.21
C GLY A 50 3.11 -4.88 1.80
N THR A 51 2.50 -4.87 0.62
CA THR A 51 1.75 -6.00 0.05
C THR A 51 2.68 -7.17 -0.29
N LYS A 52 3.88 -6.89 -0.83
CA LYS A 52 4.95 -7.87 -1.02
C LYS A 52 5.39 -8.51 0.29
N VAL A 53 5.64 -7.69 1.32
CA VAL A 53 6.06 -8.18 2.65
C VAL A 53 4.99 -9.09 3.29
N LYS A 54 3.71 -8.85 3.00
CA LYS A 54 2.60 -9.69 3.45
C LYS A 54 2.28 -10.85 2.51
N GLU A 55 3.05 -11.04 1.44
CA GLU A 55 2.87 -12.10 0.43
C GLU A 55 1.44 -12.11 -0.17
N ALA A 56 0.84 -10.92 -0.33
CA ALA A 56 -0.57 -10.77 -0.71
C ALA A 56 -0.79 -10.26 -2.15
N GLU A 57 0.25 -10.23 -2.99
CA GLU A 57 0.20 -9.67 -4.36
C GLU A 57 -0.76 -10.42 -5.31
N ASP A 58 -1.02 -11.69 -5.01
CA ASP A 58 -2.00 -12.52 -5.72
C ASP A 58 -3.43 -12.31 -5.22
N GLN A 59 -3.59 -11.74 -4.02
CA GLN A 59 -4.89 -11.53 -3.38
C GLN A 59 -5.42 -10.11 -3.63
N VAL A 60 -4.55 -9.10 -3.57
CA VAL A 60 -4.92 -7.68 -3.69
C VAL A 60 -4.00 -6.94 -4.64
N LYS A 61 -4.56 -6.13 -5.54
CA LYS A 61 -3.78 -5.24 -6.42
C LYS A 61 -3.63 -3.86 -5.81
N THR A 62 -2.44 -3.29 -5.85
CA THR A 62 -2.24 -1.87 -5.50
C THR A 62 -2.25 -1.05 -6.79
N MET A 63 -3.08 -0.02 -6.87
CA MET A 63 -3.31 0.74 -8.12
C MET A 63 -3.43 2.24 -7.86
N ASP A 64 -3.00 3.04 -8.84
CA ASP A 64 -3.27 4.46 -8.88
C ASP A 64 -4.73 4.73 -9.29
N ILE A 65 -5.33 5.80 -8.77
CA ILE A 65 -6.71 6.19 -9.07
C ILE A 65 -6.97 6.39 -10.58
N VAL A 66 -5.97 6.84 -11.34
CA VAL A 66 -6.06 7.00 -12.80
C VAL A 66 -6.10 5.64 -13.49
N GLU A 67 -5.35 4.65 -13.00
CA GLU A 67 -5.40 3.28 -13.53
C GLU A 67 -6.76 2.62 -13.24
N ILE A 68 -7.32 2.88 -12.05
CA ILE A 68 -8.66 2.42 -11.66
C ILE A 68 -9.72 3.03 -12.57
N LEU A 69 -9.64 4.35 -12.81
CA LEU A 69 -10.53 5.04 -13.74
C LEU A 69 -10.40 4.46 -15.15
N GLY A 70 -9.18 4.25 -15.63
CA GLY A 70 -8.91 3.65 -16.95
C GLY A 70 -9.55 2.26 -17.10
N LYS A 71 -9.52 1.42 -16.06
CA LYS A 71 -10.19 0.11 -16.05
C LYS A 71 -11.73 0.20 -16.09
N SER A 72 -12.31 1.28 -15.58
CA SER A 72 -13.77 1.45 -15.56
C SER A 72 -14.37 1.93 -16.88
N LEU A 73 -13.52 2.45 -17.79
CA LEU A 73 -13.92 2.99 -19.09
C LEU A 73 -13.80 1.97 -20.24
N GLN A 74 -13.32 0.76 -19.94
CA GLN A 74 -13.17 -0.37 -20.87
C GLN A 74 -14.27 -1.39 -20.63
#